data_AF-A0A536DXQ4-F1
#
_entry.id   AF-A0A536DXQ4-F1
#
_cell.length_a   1.000
_cell.length_b   1.000
_cell.length_c   1.000
_cell.angle_alpha   90.00
_cell.angle_beta   90.00
_cell.angle_gamma   90.00
#
_symmetry.space_group_name_H-M   'P 1'
#
loop_
_entity.id
_entity.type
_entity.pdbx_description
1 polymer ?
#
loop_
_entity_poly.entity_id
_entity_poly.type
_entity_poly.pdbx_seq_one_letter_code
_entity_poly.pdbx_strand_id
1 'polypeptide(L)'
;MTRLVDRFGRTGFAALTSLTWALPMAAWAGSSDLSPIDKTAYPWIALTIGIVMLVLWLVLLSRLGRVPVSARQRRFDLKQMSRGERRWTLALAAFATGLIAWLNGAATVDWAPLAAAIAAGKVGPALLAISLAVFLIAMLAGVVLSWRRATAAYRERLASFI
;
A
#
# COMPACT_ATOMS: atom_id res chain seq x y z
N MET A 1 -4.86 -0.10 22.24
CA MET A 1 -3.65 0.28 21.47
C MET A 1 -2.36 -0.36 22.00
N THR A 2 -2.07 -0.27 23.30
CA THR A 2 -0.82 -0.75 23.93
C THR A 2 -0.44 -2.19 23.57
N ARG A 3 -1.34 -3.17 23.67
CA ARG A 3 -1.02 -4.58 23.32
C ARG A 3 -0.67 -4.79 21.84
N LEU A 4 -1.35 -4.10 20.91
CA LEU A 4 -1.08 -4.20 19.48
C LEU A 4 0.21 -3.49 19.10
N VAL A 5 0.45 -2.30 19.67
CA VAL A 5 1.71 -1.55 19.48
C VAL A 5 2.89 -2.32 20.06
N ASP A 6 2.72 -2.99 21.20
CA ASP A 6 3.78 -3.82 21.78
C ASP A 6 4.08 -5.06 20.91
N ARG A 7 3.04 -5.70 20.35
CA ARG A 7 3.15 -6.85 19.45
C ARG A 7 3.83 -6.51 18.12
N PHE A 8 3.40 -5.43 17.44
CA PHE A 8 3.87 -5.08 16.10
C PHE A 8 5.00 -4.05 16.07
N GLY A 9 5.29 -3.39 17.19
CA GLY A 9 6.17 -2.23 17.26
C GLY A 9 5.51 -0.98 16.69
N ARG A 10 6.10 0.20 16.96
CA ARG A 10 5.58 1.48 16.46
C ARG A 10 5.51 1.48 14.94
N THR A 11 6.59 1.10 14.27
CA THR A 11 6.67 1.14 12.80
C THR A 11 5.74 0.12 12.14
N GLY A 12 5.66 -1.11 12.65
CA GLY A 12 4.77 -2.14 12.12
C GLY A 12 3.30 -1.79 12.33
N PHE A 13 2.95 -1.27 13.50
CA PHE A 13 1.60 -0.80 13.78
C PHE A 13 1.23 0.40 12.90
N ALA A 14 2.13 1.38 12.75
CA ALA A 14 1.94 2.52 11.84
C ALA A 14 1.67 2.04 10.40
N ALA A 15 2.48 1.11 9.89
CA ALA A 15 2.31 0.56 8.54
C ALA A 15 0.93 -0.12 8.37
N LEU A 16 0.51 -0.94 9.35
CA LEU A 16 -0.82 -1.58 9.33
C LEU A 16 -1.94 -0.56 9.34
N THR A 17 -1.90 0.43 10.24
CA THR A 17 -2.93 1.46 10.31
C THR A 17 -2.97 2.34 9.08
N SER A 18 -1.83 2.60 8.45
CA SER A 18 -1.75 3.30 7.17
C SER A 18 -2.34 2.47 6.02
N LEU A 19 -2.13 1.15 5.99
CA LEU A 19 -2.78 0.27 5.01
C LEU A 19 -4.31 0.25 5.20
N THR A 20 -4.78 0.14 6.44
CA THR A 20 -6.22 0.17 6.77
C THR A 20 -6.87 1.51 6.39
N TRP A 21 -6.13 2.60 6.41
CA TRP A 21 -6.61 3.91 5.97
C TRP A 21 -6.51 4.10 4.45
N ALA A 22 -5.39 3.72 3.84
CA ALA A 22 -5.12 3.97 2.43
C ALA A 22 -6.01 3.16 1.49
N LEU A 23 -6.37 1.92 1.85
CA LEU A 23 -7.22 1.07 1.02
C LEU A 23 -8.65 1.65 0.84
N PRO A 24 -9.38 2.02 1.91
CA PRO A 24 -10.65 2.73 1.76
C PRO A 24 -10.53 4.08 1.05
N MET A 25 -9.46 4.84 1.30
CA MET A 25 -9.26 6.14 0.64
C MET A 25 -9.05 6.01 -0.87
N ALA A 26 -8.34 4.96 -1.31
CA ALA A 26 -8.16 4.69 -2.73
C ALA A 26 -9.48 4.27 -3.40
N ALA A 27 -10.27 3.43 -2.73
CA ALA A 27 -11.62 3.07 -3.19
C ALA A 27 -12.58 4.28 -3.22
N TRP A 28 -12.50 5.16 -2.23
CA TRP A 28 -13.27 6.39 -2.15
C TRP A 28 -12.90 7.39 -3.25
N ALA A 29 -11.61 7.57 -3.54
CA ALA A 29 -11.17 8.44 -4.64
C ALA A 29 -11.71 7.94 -5.99
N GLY A 30 -11.66 6.62 -6.21
CA GLY A 30 -12.22 5.98 -7.40
C GLY A 30 -13.73 6.14 -7.55
N SER A 31 -14.50 5.98 -6.45
CA SER A 31 -15.96 6.16 -6.50
C SER A 31 -16.37 7.62 -6.69
N SER A 32 -15.54 8.56 -6.24
CA SER A 32 -15.75 10.01 -6.45
C SER A 32 -15.63 10.38 -7.93
N ASP A 33 -14.66 9.78 -8.64
CA ASP A 33 -14.36 10.03 -10.06
C ASP A 33 -15.41 9.43 -11.01
N LEU A 34 -16.01 8.31 -10.62
CA LEU A 34 -17.02 7.59 -11.41
C LEU A 34 -18.43 8.21 -11.34
N SER A 35 -18.65 9.20 -10.47
CA SER A 35 -19.94 9.88 -10.37
C SER A 35 -19.96 11.14 -11.24
N PRO A 36 -20.94 11.34 -12.13
CA PRO A 36 -21.12 12.63 -12.77
C PRO A 36 -21.29 13.68 -11.68
N ILE A 37 -20.44 14.71 -11.65
CA ILE A 37 -20.51 15.82 -10.68
C ILE A 37 -21.93 16.40 -10.59
N ASP A 38 -22.65 16.34 -11.70
CA ASP A 38 -24.01 16.83 -11.89
C ASP A 38 -25.09 15.90 -11.27
N LYS A 39 -24.72 14.66 -10.91
CA LYS A 39 -25.60 13.63 -10.32
C LYS A 39 -25.18 13.20 -8.92
N THR A 40 -23.97 13.49 -8.47
CA THR A 40 -23.56 13.26 -7.08
C THR A 40 -24.09 14.37 -6.20
N ALA A 41 -25.12 14.06 -5.43
CA ALA A 41 -25.80 15.06 -4.60
C ALA A 41 -24.91 15.75 -3.56
N TYR A 42 -23.71 15.24 -3.22
CA TYR A 42 -22.89 15.79 -2.13
C TYR A 42 -21.37 15.53 -2.23
N PRO A 43 -20.64 16.18 -3.17
CA PRO A 43 -19.17 16.13 -3.21
C PRO A 43 -18.52 16.58 -1.89
N TRP A 44 -19.18 17.48 -1.15
CA TRP A 44 -18.75 17.93 0.18
C TRP A 44 -18.81 16.83 1.25
N ILE A 45 -19.78 15.91 1.19
CA ILE A 45 -19.87 14.79 2.15
C ILE A 45 -18.69 13.85 1.95
N ALA A 46 -18.39 13.52 0.69
CA ALA A 46 -17.25 12.70 0.33
C ALA A 46 -15.94 13.33 0.85
N LEU A 47 -15.71 14.61 0.55
CA LEU A 47 -14.54 15.35 1.03
C LEU A 47 -14.46 15.36 2.56
N THR A 48 -15.58 15.60 3.25
CA THR A 48 -15.66 15.63 4.72
C THR A 48 -15.27 14.29 5.32
N ILE A 49 -15.75 13.17 4.77
CA ILE A 49 -15.37 11.82 5.19
C ILE A 49 -13.86 11.63 5.03
N GLY A 50 -13.30 11.99 3.88
CA GLY A 50 -11.85 11.92 3.62
C GLY A 50 -11.02 12.72 4.63
N ILE A 51 -11.43 13.96 4.93
CA ILE A 51 -10.76 14.82 5.92
C ILE A 51 -10.86 14.23 7.32
N VAL A 52 -12.04 13.77 7.75
CA VAL A 52 -12.23 13.16 9.08
C VAL A 52 -11.34 11.93 9.23
N MET A 53 -11.31 11.06 8.22
CA MET A 53 -10.45 9.88 8.21
C MET A 53 -8.96 10.25 8.27
N LEU A 54 -8.53 11.27 7.52
CA LEU A 54 -7.16 11.78 7.55
C LEU A 54 -6.78 12.31 8.93
N VAL A 55 -7.63 13.13 9.54
CA VAL A 55 -7.39 13.69 10.90
C VAL A 55 -7.28 12.57 11.92
N LEU A 56 -8.20 11.58 11.89
CA LEU A 56 -8.14 10.43 12.79
C LEU A 56 -6.84 9.63 12.62
N TRP A 57 -6.39 9.43 11.38
CA TRP A 57 -5.11 8.77 11.09
C TRP A 57 -3.90 9.56 11.61
N LEU A 58 -3.86 10.88 11.40
CA LEU A 58 -2.79 11.75 11.91
C LEU A 58 -2.74 11.77 13.44
N VAL A 59 -3.90 11.84 14.10
CA VAL A 59 -4.00 11.76 15.57
C VAL A 59 -3.49 10.40 16.07
N LEU A 60 -3.82 9.31 15.38
CA LEU A 60 -3.34 7.98 15.73
C LEU A 60 -1.81 7.88 15.59
N LEU A 61 -1.24 8.38 14.49
CA LEU A 61 0.21 8.36 14.25
C LEU A 61 0.98 9.23 15.24
N SER A 62 0.49 10.44 15.53
CA SER A 62 1.13 11.34 16.49
C SER A 62 1.14 10.78 17.91
N ARG A 63 0.08 10.06 18.32
CA ARG A 63 0.02 9.39 19.62
C ARG A 63 0.95 8.17 19.71
N LEU A 64 1.33 7.56 18.58
CA LEU A 64 2.15 6.36 18.55
C LEU A 64 3.56 6.56 19.15
N GLY A 65 4.13 7.76 18.99
CA GLY A 65 5.45 8.10 19.54
C GLY A 65 5.50 8.07 21.06
N ARG A 66 4.36 8.28 21.73
CA ARG A 66 4.24 8.32 23.19
C ARG A 66 3.99 6.96 23.83
N VAL A 67 3.68 5.94 23.05
CA VAL A 67 3.38 4.60 23.58
C VAL A 67 4.69 3.91 23.97
N PRO A 68 4.93 3.57 25.25
CA PRO A 68 6.09 2.80 25.64
C PRO A 68 6.01 1.40 25.01
N VAL A 69 7.13 0.91 24.51
CA VAL A 69 7.17 -0.36 23.79
C VAL A 69 8.35 -1.16 24.31
N SER A 70 8.13 -2.45 24.60
CA SER A 70 9.17 -3.33 25.13
C SER A 70 10.38 -3.41 24.19
N ALA A 71 11.58 -3.57 24.75
CA ALA A 71 12.80 -3.81 24.00
C ALA A 71 12.84 -5.29 23.55
N ARG A 72 12.20 -5.57 22.40
CA ARG A 72 12.15 -6.90 21.77
C ARG A 72 12.56 -6.79 20.30
N GLN A 73 13.15 -7.86 19.76
CA GLN A 73 13.38 -8.02 18.33
C GLN A 73 12.06 -7.99 17.55
N ARG A 74 11.92 -7.05 16.62
CA ARG A 74 10.72 -6.87 15.80
C ARG A 74 11.07 -6.85 14.32
N ARG A 75 10.16 -7.39 13.50
CA ARG A 75 10.32 -7.53 12.06
C ARG A 75 10.35 -6.21 11.29
N PHE A 76 9.60 -5.21 11.74
CA PHE A 76 9.44 -3.94 11.01
C PHE A 76 10.05 -2.73 11.74
N ASP A 77 10.85 -2.96 12.78
CA ASP A 77 11.53 -1.88 13.46
C ASP A 77 12.79 -1.47 12.67
N LEU A 78 12.68 -0.38 11.91
CA LEU A 78 13.75 0.17 11.08
C LEU A 78 15.05 0.45 11.84
N LYS A 79 14.99 0.70 13.15
CA LYS A 79 16.19 0.93 13.98
C LYS A 79 16.97 -0.36 14.25
N GLN A 80 16.30 -1.50 14.22
CA GLN A 80 16.89 -2.81 14.48
C GLN A 80 17.39 -3.50 13.20
N MET A 81 16.99 -3.00 12.03
CA MET A 81 17.27 -3.66 10.75
C MET A 81 18.74 -3.53 10.34
N SER A 82 19.28 -4.62 9.78
CA SER A 82 20.52 -4.54 9.01
C SER A 82 20.30 -3.71 7.72
N ARG A 83 21.38 -3.24 7.09
CA ARG A 83 21.28 -2.52 5.80
C ARG A 83 20.58 -3.36 4.73
N GLY A 84 20.86 -4.67 4.68
CA GLY A 84 20.24 -5.61 3.76
C GLY A 84 18.74 -5.80 4.03
N GLU A 85 18.37 -6.03 5.29
CA GLU A 85 16.96 -6.14 5.71
C GLU A 85 16.18 -4.87 5.33
N ARG A 86 16.73 -3.70 5.67
CA ARG A 86 16.12 -2.41 5.35
C ARG A 86 15.91 -2.22 3.84
N ARG A 87 16.91 -2.54 3.03
CA ARG A 87 16.81 -2.45 1.55
C ARG A 87 15.65 -3.31 1.03
N TRP A 88 15.56 -4.56 1.45
CA TRP A 88 14.52 -5.46 0.97
C TRP A 88 13.14 -5.16 1.54
N THR A 89 13.04 -4.64 2.77
CA THR A 89 11.78 -4.12 3.33
C THR A 89 11.29 -2.90 2.56
N LEU A 90 12.19 -1.96 2.19
CA LEU A 90 11.82 -0.81 1.37
C LEU A 90 11.40 -1.22 -0.04
N ALA A 91 12.12 -2.17 -0.65
CA ALA A 91 11.73 -2.73 -1.95
C ALA A 91 10.34 -3.38 -1.88
N LEU A 92 10.06 -4.16 -0.84
CA LEU A 92 8.75 -4.75 -0.59
C LEU A 92 7.66 -3.68 -0.48
N ALA A 93 7.90 -2.63 0.30
CA ALA A 93 6.95 -1.53 0.43
C ALA A 93 6.69 -0.84 -0.91
N ALA A 94 7.74 -0.62 -1.72
CA ALA A 94 7.61 -0.01 -3.03
C ALA A 94 6.78 -0.88 -4.00
N PHE A 95 7.10 -2.17 -4.12
CA PHE A 95 6.35 -3.09 -4.99
C PHE A 95 4.91 -3.30 -4.52
N ALA A 96 4.68 -3.42 -3.21
CA ALA A 96 3.33 -3.53 -2.66
C ALA A 96 2.51 -2.26 -2.94
N THR A 97 3.12 -1.07 -2.82
CA THR A 97 2.46 0.20 -3.14
C THR A 97 2.13 0.29 -4.63
N GLY A 98 3.07 -0.08 -5.52
CA GLY A 98 2.82 -0.13 -6.96
C GLY A 98 1.72 -1.13 -7.34
N LEU A 99 1.67 -2.29 -6.69
CA LEU A 99 0.61 -3.27 -6.89
C LEU A 99 -0.77 -2.71 -6.47
N ILE A 100 -0.84 -2.08 -5.30
CA ILE A 100 -2.07 -1.44 -4.81
C ILE A 100 -2.51 -0.34 -5.79
N ALA A 101 -1.59 0.48 -6.30
CA ALA A 101 -1.91 1.52 -7.28
C ALA A 101 -2.47 0.93 -8.58
N TRP A 102 -1.86 -0.15 -9.09
CA TRP A 102 -2.35 -0.85 -10.27
C TRP A 102 -3.76 -1.42 -10.05
N LEU A 103 -3.99 -2.11 -8.93
CA LEU A 103 -5.30 -2.69 -8.61
C LEU A 103 -6.39 -1.63 -8.47
N ASN A 104 -6.07 -0.48 -7.87
CA ASN A 104 -7.02 0.63 -7.78
C ASN A 104 -7.34 1.21 -9.15
N GLY A 105 -6.33 1.55 -9.96
CA GLY A 105 -6.56 2.06 -11.31
C GLY A 105 -7.33 1.06 -12.18
N ALA A 106 -7.05 -0.24 -12.02
CA ALA A 106 -7.76 -1.29 -12.73
C ALA A 106 -9.24 -1.41 -12.31
N ALA A 107 -9.57 -1.10 -11.05
CA ALA A 107 -10.93 -1.13 -10.55
C ALA A 107 -11.75 0.11 -10.96
N THR A 108 -11.10 1.22 -11.30
CA THR A 108 -11.77 2.51 -11.58
C THR A 108 -11.91 2.82 -13.06
N VAL A 109 -11.12 2.20 -13.93
CA VAL A 109 -11.16 2.46 -15.37
C VAL A 109 -12.22 1.59 -16.06
N ASP A 110 -12.99 2.20 -16.97
CA ASP A 110 -13.81 1.43 -17.93
C ASP A 110 -12.90 0.78 -18.99
N TRP A 111 -12.92 -0.55 -19.03
CA TRP A 111 -12.09 -1.36 -19.93
C TRP A 111 -12.69 -1.54 -21.33
N ALA A 112 -13.99 -1.26 -21.52
CA ALA A 112 -14.66 -1.50 -22.79
C ALA A 112 -14.03 -0.73 -23.97
N PRO A 113 -13.67 0.57 -23.83
CA PRO A 113 -12.99 1.31 -24.89
C PRO A 113 -11.62 0.72 -25.25
N LEU A 114 -10.87 0.25 -24.26
CA LEU A 114 -9.56 -0.37 -24.47
C LEU A 114 -9.71 -1.69 -25.24
N ALA A 115 -10.64 -2.55 -24.82
CA ALA A 115 -10.90 -3.83 -25.47
C ALA A 115 -11.37 -3.64 -26.92
N ALA A 116 -12.29 -2.70 -27.16
CA ALA A 116 -12.77 -2.39 -28.51
C ALA A 116 -11.64 -1.85 -29.40
N ALA A 117 -10.78 -0.98 -28.87
CA ALA A 117 -9.65 -0.44 -29.62
C ALA A 117 -8.60 -1.50 -29.99
N ILE A 118 -8.35 -2.47 -29.10
CA ILE A 118 -7.48 -3.62 -29.37
C ILE A 118 -8.10 -4.53 -30.42
N ALA A 119 -9.40 -4.84 -30.30
CA ALA A 119 -10.13 -5.66 -31.29
C ALA A 119 -10.14 -5.02 -32.69
N ALA A 120 -10.13 -3.68 -32.75
CA ALA A 120 -9.99 -2.92 -34.00
C ALA A 120 -8.54 -2.86 -34.54
N GLY A 121 -7.58 -3.57 -33.94
CA GLY A 121 -6.21 -3.66 -34.42
C GLY A 121 -5.32 -2.43 -34.12
N LYS A 122 -5.74 -1.54 -33.20
CA LYS A 122 -4.95 -0.36 -32.86
C LYS A 122 -3.72 -0.74 -32.04
N VAL A 123 -2.52 -0.45 -32.58
CA VAL A 123 -1.23 -0.79 -31.95
C VAL A 123 -1.01 -0.11 -30.61
N GLY A 124 -1.30 1.19 -30.50
CA GLY A 124 -1.09 1.96 -29.25
C GLY A 124 -1.82 1.37 -28.04
N PRO A 125 -3.15 1.18 -28.11
CA PRO A 125 -3.94 0.48 -27.08
C PRO A 125 -3.42 -0.93 -26.73
N ALA A 126 -2.96 -1.70 -27.72
CA ALA A 126 -2.39 -3.02 -27.47
C ALA A 126 -1.07 -2.94 -26.68
N LEU A 127 -0.18 -1.99 -27.04
CA LEU A 127 1.06 -1.74 -26.30
C LEU A 127 0.79 -1.27 -24.86
N LEU A 128 -0.24 -0.45 -24.65
CA LEU A 128 -0.66 -0.04 -23.31
C LEU A 128 -1.10 -1.25 -22.48
N ALA A 129 -1.97 -2.11 -23.03
CA ALA A 129 -2.43 -3.31 -22.33
C ALA A 129 -1.29 -4.26 -21.96
N ILE A 130 -0.35 -4.50 -22.89
CA ILE A 130 0.86 -5.30 -22.62
C ILE A 130 1.69 -4.65 -21.52
N SER A 131 1.90 -3.34 -21.56
CA SER A 131 2.68 -2.61 -20.55
C SER A 131 2.05 -2.71 -19.16
N LEU A 132 0.72 -2.59 -19.07
CA LEU A 132 -0.02 -2.77 -17.82
C LEU A 132 0.11 -4.21 -17.28
N ALA A 133 0.04 -5.21 -18.15
CA ALA A 133 0.22 -6.61 -17.76
C ALA A 133 1.65 -6.89 -17.26
N VAL A 134 2.67 -6.39 -17.99
CA VAL A 134 4.09 -6.51 -17.59
C VAL A 134 4.33 -5.82 -16.25
N PHE A 135 3.78 -4.63 -16.05
CA PHE A 135 3.87 -3.92 -14.78
C PHE A 135 3.27 -4.73 -13.63
N LEU A 136 2.07 -5.28 -13.80
CA LEU A 136 1.42 -6.12 -12.79
C LEU A 136 2.30 -7.33 -12.41
N ILE A 137 2.81 -8.05 -13.41
CA ILE A 137 3.70 -9.20 -13.19
C ILE A 137 4.96 -8.77 -12.44
N ALA A 138 5.58 -7.65 -12.84
CA ALA A 138 6.76 -7.11 -12.20
C ALA A 138 6.50 -6.74 -10.72
N MET A 139 5.35 -6.13 -10.41
CA MET A 139 4.96 -5.82 -9.04
C MET A 139 4.76 -7.09 -8.20
N LEU A 140 4.04 -8.08 -8.72
CA LEU A 140 3.82 -9.37 -8.05
C LEU A 140 5.15 -10.10 -7.77
N ALA A 141 5.99 -10.24 -8.79
CA ALA A 141 7.30 -10.85 -8.67
C ALA A 141 8.19 -10.08 -7.69
N GLY A 142 8.16 -8.75 -7.75
CA GLY A 142 8.85 -7.85 -6.84
C GLY A 142 8.44 -8.05 -5.39
N VAL A 143 7.13 -8.12 -5.10
CA VAL A 143 6.59 -8.42 -3.76
C VAL A 143 7.11 -9.77 -3.27
N VAL A 144 6.98 -10.83 -4.08
CA VAL A 144 7.41 -12.19 -3.68
C VAL A 144 8.91 -12.24 -3.41
N LEU A 145 9.74 -11.70 -4.32
CA LEU A 145 11.19 -11.73 -4.20
C LEU A 145 11.67 -10.92 -2.99
N SER A 146 11.17 -9.68 -2.86
CA SER A 146 11.54 -8.80 -1.76
C SER A 146 11.07 -9.33 -0.41
N TRP A 147 9.89 -9.96 -0.33
CA TRP A 147 9.41 -10.64 0.86
C TRP A 147 10.34 -11.78 1.27
N ARG A 148 10.74 -12.64 0.33
CA ARG A 148 11.66 -13.76 0.60
C ARG A 148 13.01 -13.25 1.11
N ARG A 149 13.59 -12.25 0.46
CA ARG A 149 14.89 -11.66 0.84
C ARG A 149 14.83 -10.92 2.18
N ALA A 150 13.79 -10.14 2.42
CA ALA A 150 13.58 -9.47 3.70
C ALA A 150 13.38 -10.47 4.84
N THR A 151 12.65 -11.56 4.59
CA THR A 151 12.44 -12.64 5.57
C THR A 151 13.75 -13.38 5.89
N ALA A 152 14.58 -13.66 4.88
CA ALA A 152 15.88 -14.27 5.09
C ALA A 152 16.79 -13.38 5.96
N ALA A 153 16.93 -12.10 5.60
CA ALA A 153 17.73 -11.15 6.37
C ALA A 153 17.23 -10.97 7.82
N TYR A 154 15.91 -10.96 8.03
CA TYR A 154 15.32 -10.94 9.36
C TYR A 154 15.68 -12.20 10.18
N ARG A 155 15.64 -13.38 9.56
CA ARG A 155 16.01 -14.65 10.21
C ARG A 155 17.49 -14.70 10.57
N GLU A 156 18.36 -14.23 9.69
CA GLU A 156 19.80 -14.11 9.95
C GLU A 156 20.08 -13.22 11.17
N ARG A 157 19.42 -12.06 11.25
CA ARG A 157 19.53 -11.16 12.40
C ARG A 157 19.02 -11.79 13.70
N LEU A 158 17.93 -12.56 13.64
CA LEU A 158 17.44 -13.27 14.82
C LEU A 158 18.43 -14.35 15.28
N ALA A 159 19.04 -15.07 14.34
CA ALA A 159 20.02 -16.11 14.63
C ALA A 159 21.32 -15.53 15.23
N SER A 160 21.72 -14.31 14.86
CA SER A 160 22.90 -13.65 15.44
C SER A 160 22.66 -13.03 16.82
N PHE A 161 21.42 -13.08 17.33
CA PHE A 161 21.04 -12.53 18.64
C PHE A 161 20.85 -13.61 19.71
N ILE A 162 20.92 -14.89 19.32
CA ILE A 162 20.90 -16.09 20.18
C ILE A 162 22.34 -16.58 20.31
#